data_AF-A0A9D8XGG4-F1
#
_entry.id   AF-A0A9D8XGG4-F1
#
_cell.length_a   1.000
_cell.length_b   1.000
_cell.length_c   1.000
_cell.angle_alpha   90.00
_cell.angle_beta   90.00
_cell.angle_gamma   90.00
#
_symmetry.space_group_name_H-M   'P 1'
#
loop_
_entity.id
_entity.type
_entity.pdbx_description
1 polymer ?
#
loop_
_entity_poly.entity_id
_entity_poly.type
_entity_poly.pdbx_seq_one_letter_code
_entity_poly.pdbx_strand_id
1 'polypeptide(L)'
;MRIIRSIALLLALLWAQTARASATNDGFNLIVVGDPQPQTEAQLSQLENHIIPQISTIVQEYLATGYPTAILLTGDVVWDTMEFLPRVRAAFESLGVPVYAVIGNHDHNRRIKRNQPRAEREYISAFGPRNQSFVLGRTLFVTLDNIDYSTYKEYRSKVDNEQLQWLTNTINQHPDNLRIAVCMHAPASNVYEAVLRPYAEPIMEAVGKRKIDFITGHSHRHATAVITPNVTEHNVAQVNGNLWYAPICADGTPQGVFCIEERGGEWQWQHRILGKEADYQLRAWHLGEVSEHEEFVVVKVIGWDDKWSIEWSENGVHKGEMEQIKIVDPDYMYYVDNEADYRKKYMKRLYRSARPHSHYYRCRPSSKNSEITISATDRFGREFSTTIKASK
;
A
#
# COMPACT_ATOMS: atom_id res chain seq x y z
N MET A 1 15.51 35.73 24.37
CA MET A 1 15.38 34.26 24.58
C MET A 1 14.03 33.78 25.13
N ARG A 2 13.05 34.64 25.48
CA ARG A 2 11.70 34.23 25.94
C ARG A 2 10.61 34.24 24.84
N ILE A 3 10.85 34.88 23.70
CA ILE A 3 9.84 35.06 22.64
C ILE A 3 9.77 33.83 21.70
N ILE A 4 10.90 33.13 21.48
CA ILE A 4 10.96 31.96 20.56
C ILE A 4 10.27 30.72 21.17
N ARG A 5 10.27 30.56 22.50
CA ARG A 5 9.56 29.45 23.17
C ARG A 5 8.03 29.59 23.11
N SER A 6 7.51 30.80 22.91
CA SER A 6 6.06 31.06 22.88
C SER A 6 5.44 30.76 21.51
N ILE A 7 6.21 30.87 20.42
CA ILE A 7 5.75 30.55 19.05
C ILE A 7 5.72 29.02 18.83
N ALA A 8 6.67 28.27 19.41
CA ALA A 8 6.66 26.81 19.35
C ALA A 8 5.48 26.19 20.14
N LEU A 9 5.09 26.81 21.27
CA LEU A 9 3.89 26.41 22.01
C LEU A 9 2.60 26.79 21.26
N LEU A 10 2.55 27.95 20.60
CA LEU A 10 1.41 28.36 19.77
C LEU A 10 1.26 27.48 18.52
N LEU A 11 2.36 27.03 17.89
CA LEU A 11 2.32 26.08 16.78
C LEU A 11 1.92 24.67 17.24
N ALA A 12 2.38 24.21 18.41
CA ALA A 12 1.92 22.95 19.00
C ALA A 12 0.43 23.00 19.39
N LEU A 13 -0.06 24.15 19.87
CA LEU A 13 -1.48 24.38 20.13
C LEU A 13 -2.30 24.55 18.85
N LEU A 14 -1.74 25.12 17.78
CA LEU A 14 -2.39 25.15 16.45
C LEU A 14 -2.49 23.75 15.84
N TRP A 15 -1.50 22.88 16.06
CA TRP A 15 -1.55 21.48 15.65
C TRP A 15 -2.48 20.62 16.52
N ALA A 16 -2.64 20.98 17.81
CA ALA A 16 -3.59 20.32 18.71
C ALA A 16 -5.04 20.84 18.56
N GLN A 17 -5.27 21.99 17.88
CA GLN A 17 -6.60 22.59 17.71
C GLN A 17 -7.18 22.49 16.29
N THR A 18 -6.49 21.93 15.31
CA THR A 18 -7.05 21.70 13.95
C THR A 18 -7.60 20.29 13.70
N ALA A 19 -7.70 19.43 14.72
CA ALA A 19 -8.41 18.16 14.62
C ALA A 19 -9.66 18.08 15.53
N ARG A 20 -10.45 19.15 15.58
CA ARG A 20 -11.91 18.98 15.68
C ARG A 20 -12.47 19.15 14.27
N ALA A 21 -12.15 18.19 13.40
CA ALA A 21 -12.94 18.00 12.20
C ALA A 21 -14.39 17.83 12.65
N SER A 22 -15.28 18.62 12.07
CA SER A 22 -16.69 18.59 12.39
C SER A 22 -17.22 17.16 12.29
N ALA A 23 -18.01 16.77 13.29
CA ALA A 23 -18.76 15.53 13.32
C ALA A 23 -19.89 15.55 12.26
N THR A 24 -19.53 15.65 10.98
CA THR A 24 -20.48 15.79 9.86
C THR A 24 -20.32 14.73 8.79
N ASN A 25 -19.18 14.03 8.69
CA ASN A 25 -19.01 12.97 7.69
C ASN A 25 -18.67 11.65 8.40
N ASP A 26 -19.55 10.67 8.27
CA ASP A 26 -19.47 9.30 8.79
C ASP A 26 -18.59 8.38 7.91
N GLY A 27 -17.58 8.97 7.28
CA GLY A 27 -16.74 8.29 6.30
C GLY A 27 -15.54 9.12 5.87
N PHE A 28 -14.68 8.52 5.06
CA PHE A 28 -13.46 9.12 4.53
C PHE A 28 -12.98 8.44 3.23
N ASN A 29 -12.02 9.05 2.56
CA ASN A 29 -11.18 8.43 1.54
C ASN A 29 -9.71 8.51 1.99
N LEU A 30 -9.01 7.39 1.95
CA LEU A 30 -7.59 7.32 2.26
C LEU A 30 -6.86 6.70 1.08
N ILE A 31 -5.89 7.43 0.53
CA ILE A 31 -5.01 6.94 -0.52
C ILE A 31 -3.70 6.52 0.13
N VAL A 32 -3.45 5.22 0.18
CA VAL A 32 -2.25 4.64 0.77
C VAL A 32 -1.21 4.39 -0.32
N VAL A 33 0.00 4.91 -0.11
CA VAL A 33 1.11 4.85 -1.05
C VAL A 33 2.27 4.09 -0.40
N GLY A 34 2.62 2.94 -0.98
CA GLY A 34 3.75 2.15 -0.54
C GLY A 34 5.07 2.62 -1.13
N ASP A 35 6.10 2.73 -0.30
CA ASP A 35 7.51 2.68 -0.68
C ASP A 35 7.92 3.49 -1.94
N PRO A 36 7.75 4.84 -1.97
CA PRO A 36 8.18 5.67 -3.11
C PRO A 36 9.68 5.51 -3.44
N GLN A 37 10.55 5.49 -2.43
CA GLN A 37 11.99 5.17 -2.53
C GLN A 37 12.79 5.80 -3.69
N PRO A 38 12.66 7.09 -4.04
CA PRO A 38 13.63 7.71 -4.93
C PRO A 38 15.02 7.68 -4.29
N GLN A 39 16.01 7.21 -5.04
CA GLN A 39 17.42 7.21 -4.65
C GLN A 39 18.23 8.26 -5.42
N THR A 40 17.84 8.52 -6.67
CA THR A 40 18.54 9.39 -7.62
C THR A 40 17.62 10.52 -8.09
N GLU A 41 18.20 11.62 -8.57
CA GLU A 41 17.41 12.72 -9.13
C GLU A 41 16.48 12.28 -10.27
N ALA A 42 16.91 11.32 -11.10
CA ALA A 42 16.07 10.77 -12.16
C ALA A 42 14.82 10.06 -11.62
N GLN A 43 14.96 9.30 -10.53
CA GLN A 43 13.82 8.63 -9.88
C GLN A 43 12.92 9.62 -9.15
N LEU A 44 13.50 10.63 -8.49
CA LEU A 44 12.71 11.70 -7.88
C LEU A 44 11.94 12.48 -8.94
N SER A 45 12.55 12.74 -10.09
CA SER A 45 11.90 13.39 -11.24
C SER A 45 10.78 12.51 -11.81
N GLN A 46 10.94 11.18 -11.82
CA GLN A 46 9.85 10.26 -12.19
C GLN A 46 8.71 10.28 -11.16
N LEU A 47 9.01 10.33 -9.86
CA LEU A 47 8.00 10.51 -8.83
C LEU A 47 7.21 11.81 -9.06
N GLU A 48 7.92 12.95 -9.16
CA GLU A 48 7.32 14.29 -9.31
C GLU A 48 6.54 14.46 -10.62
N ASN A 49 7.05 13.97 -11.74
CA ASN A 49 6.48 14.26 -13.06
C ASN A 49 5.61 13.15 -13.67
N HIS A 50 5.67 11.93 -13.12
CA HIS A 50 4.88 10.80 -13.65
C HIS A 50 3.93 10.22 -12.61
N ILE A 51 4.40 9.93 -11.39
CA ILE A 51 3.57 9.30 -10.36
C ILE A 51 2.59 10.30 -9.73
N ILE A 52 3.08 11.46 -9.29
CA ILE A 52 2.26 12.48 -8.61
C ILE A 52 1.08 12.96 -9.47
N PRO A 53 1.25 13.28 -10.78
CA PRO A 53 0.11 13.66 -11.62
C PRO A 53 -0.97 12.59 -11.73
N GLN A 54 -0.60 11.30 -11.75
CA GLN A 54 -1.57 10.21 -11.82
C GLN A 54 -2.28 9.98 -10.48
N ILE A 55 -1.58 10.16 -9.36
CA ILE A 55 -2.21 10.16 -8.03
C ILE A 55 -3.16 11.36 -7.91
N SER A 56 -2.82 12.52 -8.50
CA SER A 56 -3.70 13.70 -8.53
C SER A 56 -5.06 13.40 -9.14
N THR A 57 -5.11 12.63 -10.24
CA THR A 57 -6.39 12.18 -10.83
C THR A 57 -7.26 11.44 -9.82
N ILE A 58 -6.68 10.47 -9.10
CA ILE A 58 -7.39 9.69 -8.07
C ILE A 58 -7.81 10.58 -6.89
N VAL A 59 -6.94 11.52 -6.47
CA VAL A 59 -7.27 12.51 -5.43
C VAL A 59 -8.47 13.36 -5.85
N GLN A 60 -8.52 13.84 -7.09
CA GLN A 60 -9.64 14.66 -7.57
C GLN A 60 -10.95 13.86 -7.65
N GLU A 61 -10.91 12.59 -8.09
CA GLU A 61 -12.06 11.69 -8.04
C GLU A 61 -12.60 11.55 -6.60
N TYR A 62 -11.71 11.38 -5.63
CA TYR A 62 -12.08 11.24 -4.22
C TYR A 62 -12.55 12.54 -3.58
N LEU A 63 -11.95 13.68 -3.90
CA LEU A 63 -12.46 14.98 -3.47
C LEU A 63 -13.86 15.25 -4.01
N ALA A 64 -14.16 14.82 -5.25
CA ALA A 64 -15.49 14.97 -5.84
C ALA A 64 -16.59 14.18 -5.11
N THR A 65 -16.25 13.14 -4.33
CA THR A 65 -17.22 12.42 -3.49
C THR A 65 -17.71 13.22 -2.28
N GLY A 66 -17.02 14.31 -1.91
CA GLY A 66 -17.36 15.14 -0.75
C GLY A 66 -16.90 14.58 0.61
N TYR A 67 -16.26 13.41 0.65
CA TYR A 67 -15.70 12.86 1.89
C TYR A 67 -14.30 13.43 2.20
N PRO A 68 -13.92 13.55 3.48
CA PRO A 68 -12.55 13.90 3.87
C PRO A 68 -11.58 12.95 3.19
N THR A 69 -10.61 13.50 2.47
CA THR A 69 -9.64 12.75 1.67
C THR A 69 -8.24 13.02 2.19
N ALA A 70 -7.43 11.98 2.41
CA ALA A 70 -6.05 12.09 2.88
C ALA A 70 -5.13 11.08 2.18
N ILE A 71 -3.83 11.30 2.27
CA ILE A 71 -2.78 10.39 1.79
C ILE A 71 -2.00 9.85 2.98
N LEU A 72 -1.65 8.56 2.92
CA LEU A 72 -0.75 7.90 3.88
C LEU A 72 0.43 7.25 3.13
N LEU A 73 1.65 7.65 3.46
CA LEU A 73 2.87 6.97 3.02
C LEU A 73 3.26 5.89 4.04
N THR A 74 3.40 4.62 3.63
CA THR A 74 3.72 3.51 4.55
C THR A 74 5.22 3.33 4.80
N GLY A 75 6.00 4.42 4.76
CA GLY A 75 7.46 4.41 4.95
C GLY A 75 8.26 4.08 3.70
N ASP A 76 9.57 4.08 3.87
CA ASP A 76 10.57 4.06 2.80
C ASP A 76 10.26 5.16 1.78
N VAL A 77 10.04 6.36 2.33
CA VAL A 77 9.77 7.60 1.60
C VAL A 77 10.93 7.93 0.66
N VAL A 78 12.17 7.63 1.07
CA VAL A 78 13.39 7.74 0.26
C VAL A 78 14.24 6.48 0.39
N TRP A 79 15.20 6.25 -0.54
CA TRP A 79 16.18 5.15 -0.43
C TRP A 79 17.50 5.66 0.19
N ASP A 80 17.53 5.88 1.50
CA ASP A 80 18.67 6.47 2.26
C ASP A 80 19.12 7.88 1.81
N THR A 81 18.44 8.50 0.84
CA THR A 81 18.80 9.82 0.30
C THR A 81 18.03 10.90 1.08
N MET A 82 18.49 11.17 2.31
CA MET A 82 17.78 12.05 3.26
C MET A 82 17.49 13.45 2.70
N GLU A 83 18.35 13.98 1.82
CA GLU A 83 18.13 15.27 1.16
C GLU A 83 16.83 15.32 0.31
N PHE A 84 16.27 14.17 -0.06
CA PHE A 84 15.03 14.10 -0.83
C PHE A 84 13.77 14.13 0.03
N LEU A 85 13.86 13.91 1.35
CA LEU A 85 12.67 13.87 2.23
C LEU A 85 11.80 15.13 2.11
N PRO A 86 12.33 16.37 2.13
CA PRO A 86 11.50 17.57 1.96
C PRO A 86 10.87 17.68 0.57
N ARG A 87 11.55 17.21 -0.49
CA ARG A 87 11.02 17.23 -1.86
C ARG A 87 9.92 16.21 -2.06
N VAL A 88 10.10 14.99 -1.54
CA VAL A 88 9.05 13.96 -1.57
C VAL A 88 7.83 14.44 -0.79
N ARG A 89 8.02 15.02 0.41
CA ARG A 89 6.92 15.66 1.17
C ARG A 89 6.19 16.70 0.34
N ALA A 90 6.92 17.67 -0.23
CA ALA A 90 6.33 18.75 -1.01
C ALA A 90 5.57 18.23 -2.26
N ALA A 91 6.08 17.18 -2.89
CA ALA A 91 5.45 16.55 -4.04
C ALA A 91 4.07 15.97 -3.69
N PHE A 92 3.95 15.25 -2.57
CA PHE A 92 2.65 14.75 -2.10
C PHE A 92 1.75 15.88 -1.55
N GLU A 93 2.28 16.85 -0.82
CA GLU A 93 1.50 17.99 -0.31
C GLU A 93 0.93 18.86 -1.45
N SER A 94 1.58 18.88 -2.63
CA SER A 94 1.08 19.58 -3.81
C SER A 94 -0.28 19.07 -4.31
N LEU A 95 -0.70 17.88 -3.88
CA LEU A 95 -1.99 17.27 -4.21
C LEU A 95 -3.17 17.93 -3.46
N GLY A 96 -2.91 18.82 -2.52
CA GLY A 96 -3.94 19.64 -1.86
C GLY A 96 -4.76 18.92 -0.79
N VAL A 97 -4.31 17.75 -0.34
CA VAL A 97 -4.93 16.96 0.75
C VAL A 97 -3.92 16.71 1.88
N PRO A 98 -4.36 16.46 3.13
CA PRO A 98 -3.47 16.08 4.21
C PRO A 98 -2.62 14.85 3.85
N VAL A 99 -1.32 14.93 4.17
CA VAL A 99 -0.35 13.85 3.94
C VAL A 99 0.20 13.40 5.29
N TYR A 100 0.03 12.12 5.59
CA TYR A 100 0.63 11.44 6.72
C TYR A 100 1.68 10.47 6.22
N ALA A 101 2.68 10.19 7.05
CA ALA A 101 3.71 9.22 6.72
C ALA A 101 4.09 8.41 7.95
N VAL A 102 4.50 7.17 7.69
CA VAL A 102 5.27 6.34 8.61
C VAL A 102 6.74 6.43 8.21
N ILE A 103 7.65 6.29 9.15
CA ILE A 103 9.09 6.18 8.86
C ILE A 103 9.43 4.74 8.47
N GLY A 104 10.16 4.54 7.38
CA GLY A 104 10.70 3.22 7.00
C GLY A 104 12.16 3.03 7.33
N ASN A 105 12.69 1.84 7.06
CA ASN A 105 14.10 1.53 7.31
C ASN A 105 15.09 2.34 6.46
N HIS A 106 14.68 2.79 5.29
CA HIS A 106 15.49 3.64 4.42
C HIS A 106 15.34 5.13 4.74
N ASP A 107 14.36 5.49 5.57
CA ASP A 107 14.17 6.85 6.08
C ASP A 107 15.01 7.13 7.34
N HIS A 108 15.60 6.08 7.91
CA HIS A 108 16.60 6.16 8.97
C HIS A 108 17.98 6.44 8.39
N ASN A 109 18.61 7.53 8.84
CA ASN A 109 19.91 7.97 8.36
C ASN A 109 21.02 6.96 8.74
N ARG A 110 21.41 6.13 7.77
CA ARG A 110 22.47 5.12 7.90
C ARG A 110 23.85 5.66 8.28
N ARG A 111 24.08 6.98 8.21
CA ARG A 111 25.36 7.63 8.57
C ARG A 111 25.49 7.86 10.08
N ILE A 112 24.41 7.67 10.83
CA ILE A 112 24.42 7.75 12.30
C ILE A 112 25.27 6.62 12.87
N LYS A 113 26.21 6.98 13.73
CA LYS A 113 27.10 6.05 14.43
C LYS A 113 26.41 5.52 15.68
N ARG A 114 26.85 4.36 16.20
CA ARG A 114 26.30 3.71 17.40
C ARG A 114 26.19 4.60 18.64
N ASN A 115 26.98 5.68 18.72
CA ASN A 115 26.96 6.65 19.81
C ASN A 115 26.08 7.90 19.53
N GLN A 116 25.32 7.92 18.44
CA GLN A 116 24.45 9.03 18.04
C GLN A 116 22.99 8.57 18.09
N PRO A 117 22.13 9.19 18.91
CA PRO A 117 20.88 8.58 19.31
C PRO A 117 19.67 8.87 18.40
N ARG A 118 19.83 9.29 17.14
CA ARG A 118 18.68 9.74 16.31
C ARG A 118 18.88 9.50 14.81
N ALA A 119 18.71 8.27 14.34
CA ALA A 119 18.70 7.95 12.90
C ALA A 119 17.47 8.53 12.18
N GLU A 120 16.41 8.80 12.93
CA GLU A 120 15.14 9.36 12.48
C GLU A 120 15.13 10.90 12.41
N ARG A 121 16.23 11.61 12.70
CA ARG A 121 16.24 13.07 12.85
C ARG A 121 15.79 13.79 11.58
N GLU A 122 16.35 13.43 10.43
CA GLU A 122 16.05 14.06 9.15
C GLU A 122 14.59 13.79 8.76
N TYR A 123 14.10 12.58 8.98
CA TYR A 123 12.69 12.26 8.85
C TYR A 123 11.83 13.14 9.75
N ILE A 124 12.14 13.24 11.05
CA ILE A 124 11.34 14.07 11.97
C ILE A 124 11.33 15.54 11.55
N SER A 125 12.46 16.05 11.07
CA SER A 125 12.55 17.43 10.56
C SER A 125 11.68 17.63 9.31
N ALA A 126 11.50 16.60 8.49
CA ALA A 126 10.74 16.68 7.25
C ALA A 126 9.25 16.36 7.46
N PHE A 127 8.89 15.29 8.16
CA PHE A 127 7.51 14.77 8.26
C PHE A 127 6.85 14.90 9.64
N GLY A 128 7.59 15.40 10.64
CA GLY A 128 7.10 15.51 12.01
C GLY A 128 7.38 14.27 12.85
N PRO A 129 6.78 14.13 14.04
CA PRO A 129 7.12 13.06 14.96
C PRO A 129 6.83 11.67 14.38
N ARG A 130 7.60 10.67 14.80
CA ARG A 130 7.44 9.26 14.41
C ARG A 130 6.09 8.66 14.82
N ASN A 131 5.49 9.20 15.88
CA ASN A 131 4.15 8.85 16.35
C ASN A 131 3.19 10.01 16.08
N GLN A 132 2.11 9.74 15.34
CA GLN A 132 1.05 10.70 15.08
C GLN A 132 -0.30 10.00 15.19
N SER A 133 -1.33 10.75 15.56
CA SER A 133 -2.70 10.25 15.59
C SER A 133 -3.65 11.23 14.95
N PHE A 134 -4.60 10.73 14.18
CA PHE A 134 -5.64 11.54 13.56
C PHE A 134 -6.92 10.71 13.39
N VAL A 135 -8.06 11.39 13.32
CA VAL A 135 -9.36 10.74 13.12
C VAL A 135 -9.90 11.13 11.77
N LEU A 136 -10.31 10.14 10.98
CA LEU A 136 -11.11 10.32 9.77
C LEU A 136 -12.35 9.43 9.90
N GLY A 137 -13.54 10.00 9.68
CA GLY A 137 -14.80 9.29 9.88
C GLY A 137 -14.90 8.68 11.28
N ARG A 138 -15.03 7.35 11.34
CA ARG A 138 -15.15 6.55 12.57
C ARG A 138 -13.90 5.72 12.87
N THR A 139 -12.76 6.12 12.33
CA THR A 139 -11.47 5.46 12.58
C THR A 139 -10.46 6.43 13.20
N LEU A 140 -9.83 5.98 14.28
CA LEU A 140 -8.58 6.54 14.79
C LEU A 140 -7.40 5.89 14.07
N PHE A 141 -6.67 6.68 13.30
CA PHE A 141 -5.40 6.30 12.71
C PHE A 141 -4.26 6.65 13.66
N VAL A 142 -3.30 5.74 13.81
CA VAL A 142 -2.05 5.97 14.54
C VAL A 142 -0.87 5.53 13.67
N THR A 143 0.16 6.36 13.56
CA THR A 143 1.43 5.97 12.96
C THR A 143 2.39 5.55 14.05
N LEU A 144 3.10 4.44 13.83
CA LEU A 144 4.13 3.93 14.74
C LEU A 144 5.38 3.57 13.95
N ASP A 145 6.54 3.90 14.52
CA ASP A 145 7.83 3.45 14.02
C ASP A 145 8.15 2.06 14.56
N ASN A 146 7.92 1.06 13.73
CA ASN A 146 8.23 -0.33 14.07
C ASN A 146 9.61 -0.77 13.58
N ILE A 147 10.51 0.17 13.26
CA ILE A 147 11.88 -0.11 12.83
C ILE A 147 12.86 0.25 13.95
N ASP A 148 13.25 -0.77 14.75
CA ASP A 148 14.32 -0.62 15.73
C ASP A 148 15.68 -0.61 15.00
N TYR A 149 16.05 0.58 14.53
CA TYR A 149 17.20 0.81 13.68
C TYR A 149 18.49 0.86 14.50
N SER A 150 19.52 0.16 14.00
CA SER A 150 20.85 0.15 14.60
C SER A 150 21.85 0.92 13.73
N THR A 151 22.96 0.32 13.31
CA THR A 151 23.93 0.99 12.44
C THR A 151 24.02 0.29 11.09
N TYR A 152 24.40 1.02 10.04
CA TYR A 152 24.70 0.43 8.72
C TYR A 152 23.54 -0.36 8.09
N LYS A 153 22.30 0.13 8.19
CA LYS A 153 21.07 -0.50 7.67
C LYS A 153 20.61 -1.77 8.38
N GLU A 154 21.19 -2.10 9.51
CA GLU A 154 20.70 -3.19 10.34
C GLU A 154 19.55 -2.69 11.21
N TYR A 155 18.44 -3.44 11.24
CA TYR A 155 17.28 -3.14 12.09
C TYR A 155 16.54 -4.43 12.45
N ARG A 156 15.59 -4.32 13.39
CA ARG A 156 14.60 -5.37 13.67
C ARG A 156 13.22 -4.74 13.74
N SER A 157 12.18 -5.51 13.40
CA SER A 157 10.80 -5.05 13.58
C SER A 157 10.42 -5.08 15.06
N LYS A 158 10.14 -3.91 15.64
CA LYS A 158 9.78 -3.75 17.05
C LYS A 158 9.20 -2.37 17.31
N VAL A 159 8.18 -2.30 18.17
CA VAL A 159 7.70 -1.06 18.78
C VAL A 159 8.26 -0.99 20.21
N ASP A 160 8.80 0.16 20.59
CA ASP A 160 9.41 0.35 21.92
C ASP A 160 8.36 0.72 22.99
N ASN A 161 8.78 0.69 24.26
CA ASN A 161 7.87 0.94 25.39
C ASN A 161 7.34 2.38 25.42
N GLU A 162 8.10 3.37 24.93
CA GLU A 162 7.65 4.76 24.87
C GLU A 162 6.51 4.89 23.85
N GLN A 163 6.66 4.24 22.69
CA GLN A 163 5.63 4.16 21.67
C GLN A 163 4.38 3.41 22.16
N LEU A 164 4.53 2.27 22.84
CA LEU A 164 3.40 1.52 23.41
C LEU A 164 2.66 2.31 24.49
N GLN A 165 3.38 3.04 25.34
CA GLN A 165 2.76 3.92 26.34
C GLN A 165 2.02 5.08 25.67
N TRP A 166 2.63 5.71 24.66
CA TRP A 166 1.98 6.75 23.86
C TRP A 166 0.71 6.22 23.18
N LEU A 167 0.77 5.03 22.58
CA LEU A 167 -0.36 4.37 21.93
C LEU A 167 -1.50 4.14 22.92
N THR A 168 -1.20 3.52 24.06
CA THR A 168 -2.19 3.22 25.11
C THR A 168 -2.89 4.50 25.59
N ASN A 169 -2.12 5.56 25.85
CA ASN A 169 -2.66 6.85 26.25
C ASN A 169 -3.53 7.47 25.15
N THR A 170 -3.10 7.40 23.90
CA THR A 170 -3.82 7.93 22.75
C THR A 170 -5.16 7.22 22.58
N ILE A 171 -5.17 5.89 22.64
CA ILE A 171 -6.38 5.07 22.52
C ILE A 171 -7.38 5.38 23.64
N ASN A 172 -6.89 5.52 24.89
CA ASN A 172 -7.71 5.84 26.06
C ASN A 172 -8.32 7.26 26.03
N GLN A 173 -7.74 8.18 25.25
CA GLN A 173 -8.27 9.52 25.06
C GLN A 173 -9.39 9.60 24.00
N HIS A 174 -9.64 8.51 23.27
CA HIS A 174 -10.63 8.45 22.20
C HIS A 174 -11.79 7.49 22.54
N PRO A 175 -13.00 7.74 22.01
CA PRO A 175 -14.16 6.87 22.22
C PRO A 175 -13.92 5.40 21.86
N ASP A 176 -14.51 4.49 22.64
CA ASP A 176 -14.39 3.04 22.45
C ASP A 176 -15.03 2.50 21.15
N ASN A 177 -15.89 3.29 20.53
CA ASN A 177 -16.60 2.91 19.31
C ASN A 177 -15.85 3.25 18.01
N LEU A 178 -14.63 3.79 18.11
CA LEU A 178 -13.77 3.99 16.95
C LEU A 178 -13.05 2.68 16.57
N ARG A 179 -13.00 2.40 15.28
CA ARG A 179 -12.04 1.46 14.71
C ARG A 179 -10.62 2.02 14.88
N ILE A 180 -9.62 1.16 15.07
CA ILE A 180 -8.21 1.58 15.14
C ILE A 180 -7.47 1.14 13.87
N ALA A 181 -6.83 2.08 13.20
CA ALA A 181 -5.92 1.78 12.10
C ALA A 181 -4.48 2.02 12.55
N VAL A 182 -3.66 0.98 12.60
CA VAL A 182 -2.26 1.06 13.01
C VAL A 182 -1.38 1.05 11.77
N CYS A 183 -0.82 2.21 11.44
CA CYS A 183 0.02 2.43 10.28
C CYS A 183 1.49 2.24 10.66
N MET A 184 2.15 1.27 10.04
CA MET A 184 3.55 0.89 10.31
C MET A 184 4.31 0.69 9.01
N HIS A 185 5.63 0.56 9.07
CA HIS A 185 6.42 0.24 7.87
C HIS A 185 6.51 -1.27 7.67
N ALA A 186 7.11 -1.99 8.62
CA ALA A 186 7.23 -3.45 8.52
C ALA A 186 5.88 -4.16 8.78
N PRO A 187 5.62 -5.33 8.17
CA PRO A 187 4.37 -6.05 8.36
C PRO A 187 4.17 -6.52 9.81
N ALA A 188 2.95 -6.40 10.34
CA ALA A 188 2.54 -6.85 11.67
C ALA A 188 2.35 -8.37 11.74
N SER A 189 2.14 -9.04 10.60
CA SER A 189 1.94 -10.48 10.48
C SER A 189 2.88 -11.13 9.47
N ASN A 190 2.88 -12.45 9.46
CA ASN A 190 3.19 -13.20 8.25
C ASN A 190 1.93 -13.20 7.37
N VAL A 191 1.89 -12.30 6.39
CA VAL A 191 0.72 -12.09 5.52
C VAL A 191 0.26 -13.34 4.76
N TYR A 192 1.13 -14.35 4.59
CA TYR A 192 0.78 -15.62 3.93
C TYR A 192 0.14 -16.64 4.87
N GLU A 193 0.50 -16.60 6.15
CA GLU A 193 -0.03 -17.49 7.18
C GLU A 193 -1.18 -16.83 7.96
N ALA A 194 -1.37 -15.52 7.77
CA ALA A 194 -2.28 -14.68 8.57
C ALA A 194 -2.01 -14.79 10.08
N VAL A 195 -0.74 -14.90 10.46
CA VAL A 195 -0.30 -15.04 11.86
C VAL A 195 0.44 -13.79 12.30
N LEU A 196 -0.01 -13.16 13.38
CA LEU A 196 0.66 -12.00 13.98
C LEU A 196 2.12 -12.33 14.34
N ARG A 197 3.00 -11.36 14.12
CA ARG A 197 4.37 -11.42 14.59
C ARG A 197 4.39 -11.11 16.09
N PRO A 198 5.28 -11.74 16.88
CA PRO A 198 5.34 -11.51 18.32
C PRO A 198 5.48 -10.04 18.74
N TYR A 199 6.16 -9.22 17.94
CA TYR A 199 6.34 -7.80 18.27
C TYR A 199 5.04 -6.98 18.17
N ALA A 200 4.03 -7.46 17.45
CA ALA A 200 2.75 -6.79 17.26
C ALA A 200 1.72 -7.16 18.34
N GLU A 201 1.97 -8.21 19.14
CA GLU A 201 1.07 -8.61 20.23
C GLU A 201 0.86 -7.50 21.29
N PRO A 202 1.89 -6.76 21.74
CA PRO A 202 1.68 -5.65 22.67
C PRO A 202 0.85 -4.49 22.09
N ILE A 203 0.84 -4.31 20.77
CA ILE A 203 -0.03 -3.33 20.09
C ILE A 203 -1.48 -3.79 20.22
N MET A 204 -1.75 -5.08 19.98
CA MET A 204 -3.07 -5.68 20.15
C MET A 204 -3.57 -5.53 21.59
N GLU A 205 -2.70 -5.75 22.58
CA GLU A 205 -3.03 -5.54 23.99
C GLU A 205 -3.42 -4.09 24.29
N ALA A 206 -2.69 -3.11 23.76
CA ALA A 206 -2.99 -1.69 23.92
C ALA A 206 -4.32 -1.29 23.24
N VAL A 207 -4.65 -1.91 22.11
CA VAL A 207 -5.90 -1.65 21.36
C VAL A 207 -7.11 -2.33 21.98
N GLY A 208 -6.91 -3.44 22.68
CA GLY A 208 -7.97 -4.17 23.36
C GLY A 208 -8.93 -4.86 22.38
N LYS A 209 -10.23 -4.68 22.57
CA LYS A 209 -11.28 -5.40 21.80
C LYS A 209 -11.77 -4.66 20.55
N ARG A 210 -11.21 -3.50 20.25
CA ARG A 210 -11.63 -2.69 19.09
C ARG A 210 -11.23 -3.39 17.78
N LYS A 211 -12.01 -3.20 16.72
CA LYS A 211 -11.62 -3.64 15.37
C LYS A 211 -10.34 -2.92 14.97
N ILE A 212 -9.37 -3.68 14.47
CA ILE A 212 -8.05 -3.18 14.10
C ILE A 212 -7.71 -3.54 12.66
N ASP A 213 -7.21 -2.55 11.94
CA ASP A 213 -6.63 -2.71 10.61
C ASP A 213 -5.18 -2.23 10.66
N PHE A 214 -4.23 -3.13 10.39
CA PHE A 214 -2.83 -2.77 10.18
C PHE A 214 -2.67 -2.31 8.73
N ILE A 215 -1.97 -1.19 8.52
CA ILE A 215 -1.63 -0.68 7.18
C ILE A 215 -0.10 -0.59 7.10
N THR A 216 0.51 -1.42 6.26
CA THR A 216 1.96 -1.63 6.22
C THR A 216 2.54 -1.55 4.81
N GLY A 217 3.87 -1.42 4.70
CA GLY A 217 4.62 -1.41 3.45
C GLY A 217 5.75 -2.44 3.49
N HIS A 218 6.98 -2.03 3.12
CA HIS A 218 8.23 -2.76 3.36
C HIS A 218 8.45 -4.03 2.53
N SER A 219 7.46 -4.92 2.43
CA SER A 219 7.62 -6.19 1.73
C SER A 219 7.66 -6.05 0.21
N HIS A 220 7.33 -4.86 -0.31
CA HIS A 220 7.19 -4.55 -1.74
C HIS A 220 6.18 -5.45 -2.46
N ARG A 221 5.16 -5.92 -1.74
CA ARG A 221 4.12 -6.83 -2.25
C ARG A 221 2.75 -6.35 -1.81
N HIS A 222 1.73 -6.71 -2.57
CA HIS A 222 0.35 -6.43 -2.19
C HIS A 222 -0.24 -7.65 -1.50
N ALA A 223 -0.78 -7.48 -0.30
CA ALA A 223 -1.48 -8.56 0.40
C ALA A 223 -2.50 -8.00 1.38
N THR A 224 -3.64 -8.69 1.48
CA THR A 224 -4.58 -8.52 2.59
C THR A 224 -4.66 -9.82 3.36
N ALA A 225 -4.38 -9.79 4.66
CA ALA A 225 -4.42 -10.93 5.55
C ALA A 225 -5.47 -10.72 6.64
N VAL A 226 -6.51 -11.56 6.66
CA VAL A 226 -7.49 -11.60 7.75
C VAL A 226 -6.96 -12.53 8.83
N ILE A 227 -6.38 -11.96 9.88
CA ILE A 227 -5.72 -12.70 10.97
C ILE A 227 -6.79 -13.25 11.93
N THR A 228 -7.77 -12.42 12.26
CA THR A 228 -8.98 -12.81 12.99
C THR A 228 -10.17 -12.01 12.44
N PRO A 229 -11.43 -12.30 12.81
CA PRO A 229 -12.58 -11.49 12.37
C PRO A 229 -12.48 -9.99 12.69
N ASN A 230 -11.68 -9.60 13.69
CA ASN A 230 -11.50 -8.22 14.12
C ASN A 230 -10.13 -7.64 13.76
N VAL A 231 -9.23 -8.42 13.15
CA VAL A 231 -7.83 -8.04 12.89
C VAL A 231 -7.50 -8.34 11.43
N THR A 232 -7.31 -7.29 10.65
CA THR A 232 -6.85 -7.39 9.25
C THR A 232 -5.54 -6.65 9.10
N GLU A 233 -4.66 -7.15 8.23
CA GLU A 233 -3.51 -6.39 7.76
C GLU A 233 -3.58 -6.18 6.26
N HIS A 234 -3.33 -4.94 5.85
CA HIS A 234 -3.15 -4.52 4.46
C HIS A 234 -1.69 -4.15 4.25
N ASN A 235 -0.96 -5.03 3.58
CA ASN A 235 0.39 -4.73 3.13
C ASN A 235 0.35 -4.14 1.72
N VAL A 236 0.79 -2.90 1.58
CA VAL A 236 0.71 -2.13 0.35
C VAL A 236 1.99 -2.29 -0.47
N ALA A 237 1.83 -2.60 -1.75
CA ALA A 237 2.94 -2.71 -2.69
C ALA A 237 3.57 -1.35 -2.99
N GLN A 238 4.81 -1.38 -3.48
CA GLN A 238 5.56 -0.17 -3.79
C GLN A 238 4.99 0.55 -5.03
N VAL A 239 4.75 1.86 -4.91
CA VAL A 239 4.24 2.71 -6.00
C VAL A 239 5.28 2.88 -7.12
N ASN A 240 6.55 2.59 -6.84
CA ASN A 240 7.65 2.69 -7.79
C ASN A 240 7.87 1.44 -8.67
N GLY A 241 6.97 0.47 -8.63
CA GLY A 241 7.03 -0.76 -9.43
C GLY A 241 7.98 -1.78 -8.81
N ASN A 242 9.12 -2.11 -9.42
CA ASN A 242 10.18 -2.89 -8.77
C ASN A 242 11.40 -2.01 -8.52
N LEU A 243 11.36 -1.18 -7.46
CA LEU A 243 12.46 -0.30 -7.05
C LEU A 243 12.92 0.63 -8.17
N TRP A 244 11.96 1.19 -8.92
CA TRP A 244 12.19 1.96 -10.13
C TRP A 244 12.89 1.19 -11.27
N TYR A 245 13.13 -0.12 -11.14
CA TYR A 245 13.77 -0.97 -12.15
C TYR A 245 12.80 -1.71 -13.08
N ALA A 246 11.52 -1.78 -12.70
CA ALA A 246 10.41 -2.21 -13.55
C ALA A 246 9.13 -1.44 -13.16
N PRO A 247 8.15 -1.27 -14.05
CA PRO A 247 6.86 -0.63 -13.75
C PRO A 247 5.85 -1.57 -13.07
N ILE A 248 6.26 -2.79 -12.72
CA ILE A 248 5.44 -3.81 -12.06
C ILE A 248 6.24 -4.34 -10.86
N CYS A 249 5.58 -4.53 -9.73
CA CYS A 249 6.17 -5.11 -8.53
C CYS A 249 6.62 -6.56 -8.79
N ALA A 250 7.52 -7.06 -7.94
CA ALA A 250 8.09 -8.39 -8.12
C ALA A 250 7.05 -9.53 -7.99
N ASP A 251 5.89 -9.27 -7.38
CA ASP A 251 4.75 -10.19 -7.28
C ASP A 251 3.73 -10.04 -8.43
N GLY A 252 3.90 -9.07 -9.32
CA GLY A 252 2.96 -8.75 -10.40
C GLY A 252 2.02 -7.60 -10.15
N THR A 253 2.04 -7.00 -8.95
CA THR A 253 1.21 -5.83 -8.63
C THR A 253 1.64 -4.63 -9.50
N PRO A 254 0.76 -4.06 -10.33
CA PRO A 254 1.11 -2.89 -11.13
C PRO A 254 1.30 -1.65 -10.26
N GLN A 255 2.07 -0.66 -10.76
CA GLN A 255 2.17 0.65 -10.10
C GLN A 255 0.78 1.24 -9.84
N GLY A 256 0.54 1.60 -8.59
CA GLY A 256 -0.77 1.97 -8.10
C GLY A 256 -0.73 2.43 -6.66
N VAL A 257 -1.91 2.80 -6.18
CA VAL A 257 -2.16 3.17 -4.78
C VAL A 257 -3.25 2.28 -4.22
N PHE A 258 -3.18 2.00 -2.93
CA PHE A 258 -4.23 1.26 -2.23
C PHE A 258 -5.20 2.25 -1.61
N CYS A 259 -6.42 2.27 -2.12
CA CYS A 259 -7.44 3.18 -1.63
C CYS A 259 -8.33 2.48 -0.61
N ILE A 260 -8.57 3.14 0.52
CA ILE A 260 -9.50 2.70 1.56
C ILE A 260 -10.58 3.77 1.69
N GLU A 261 -11.83 3.33 1.66
CA GLU A 261 -13.00 4.18 1.82
C GLU A 261 -13.78 3.71 3.04
N GLU A 262 -14.24 4.65 3.86
CA GLU A 262 -15.25 4.36 4.87
C GLU A 262 -16.57 4.99 4.47
N ARG A 263 -17.65 4.20 4.54
CA ARG A 263 -19.04 4.64 4.36
C ARG A 263 -19.88 4.01 5.47
N GLY A 264 -20.51 4.83 6.30
CA GLY A 264 -21.34 4.33 7.40
C GLY A 264 -20.60 3.47 8.43
N GLY A 265 -19.28 3.65 8.58
CA GLY A 265 -18.42 2.87 9.49
C GLY A 265 -17.83 1.57 8.91
N GLU A 266 -18.22 1.20 7.69
CA GLU A 266 -17.67 0.04 6.99
C GLU A 266 -16.57 0.44 6.03
N TRP A 267 -15.50 -0.36 6.00
CA TRP A 267 -14.38 -0.13 5.10
C TRP A 267 -14.56 -0.94 3.84
N GLN A 268 -14.28 -0.29 2.72
CA GLN A 268 -14.02 -0.92 1.44
C GLN A 268 -12.63 -0.51 0.97
N TRP A 269 -12.00 -1.31 0.14
CA TRP A 269 -10.68 -0.99 -0.38
C TRP A 269 -10.43 -1.52 -1.78
N GLN A 270 -9.54 -0.87 -2.51
CA GLN A 270 -9.21 -1.24 -3.88
C GLN A 270 -7.78 -0.81 -4.22
N HIS A 271 -7.06 -1.65 -4.97
CA HIS A 271 -5.83 -1.20 -5.62
C HIS A 271 -6.18 -0.45 -6.91
N ARG A 272 -5.88 0.85 -6.96
CA ARG A 272 -6.06 1.70 -8.14
C ARG A 272 -4.75 1.77 -8.90
N ILE A 273 -4.75 1.28 -10.14
CA ILE A 273 -3.58 1.34 -11.03
C ILE A 273 -3.43 2.78 -11.54
N LEU A 274 -2.20 3.29 -11.53
CA LEU A 274 -1.92 4.62 -12.07
C LEU A 274 -2.20 4.64 -13.58
N GLY A 275 -2.97 5.65 -14.02
CA GLY A 275 -3.30 5.84 -15.43
C GLY A 275 -4.34 4.88 -15.99
N LYS A 276 -5.07 4.17 -15.11
CA LYS A 276 -6.21 3.31 -15.46
C LYS A 276 -7.46 3.74 -14.69
N GLU A 277 -8.61 3.46 -15.30
CA GLU A 277 -9.91 3.61 -14.67
C GLU A 277 -10.08 2.63 -13.49
N ALA A 278 -11.00 2.96 -12.59
CA ALA A 278 -11.25 2.19 -11.36
C ALA A 278 -11.63 0.73 -11.63
N ASP A 279 -12.37 0.50 -12.70
CA ASP A 279 -12.93 -0.80 -13.10
C ASP A 279 -11.92 -1.72 -13.79
N TYR A 280 -10.72 -1.22 -14.11
CA TYR A 280 -9.64 -2.04 -14.67
C TYR A 280 -8.98 -2.89 -13.57
N GLN A 281 -9.63 -4.00 -13.20
CA GLN A 281 -9.15 -4.95 -12.19
C GLN A 281 -8.76 -6.33 -12.77
N LEU A 282 -8.94 -6.55 -14.07
CA LEU A 282 -8.67 -7.81 -14.74
C LEU A 282 -7.72 -7.62 -15.92
N ARG A 283 -6.63 -8.38 -15.93
CA ARG A 283 -5.70 -8.49 -17.06
C ARG A 283 -5.67 -9.94 -17.51
N ALA A 284 -6.26 -10.23 -18.67
CA ALA A 284 -6.34 -11.57 -19.25
C ALA A 284 -5.33 -11.78 -20.37
N TRP A 285 -4.76 -12.98 -20.45
CA TRP A 285 -3.85 -13.46 -21.49
C TRP A 285 -4.53 -14.59 -22.28
N HIS A 286 -4.31 -14.58 -23.59
CA HIS A 286 -4.83 -15.55 -24.53
C HIS A 286 -4.08 -16.90 -24.43
N LEU A 287 -4.65 -17.92 -25.07
CA LEU A 287 -3.99 -19.21 -25.26
C LEU A 287 -2.59 -19.01 -25.86
N GLY A 288 -1.60 -19.72 -25.31
CA GLY A 288 -0.20 -19.69 -25.74
C GLY A 288 0.63 -18.50 -25.25
N GLU A 289 0.04 -17.52 -24.56
CA GLU A 289 0.79 -16.34 -24.09
C GLU A 289 1.50 -16.55 -22.75
N VAL A 290 1.03 -17.48 -21.92
CA VAL A 290 1.61 -17.77 -20.62
C VAL A 290 2.32 -19.13 -20.70
N SER A 291 3.64 -19.11 -20.55
CA SER A 291 4.47 -20.33 -20.52
C SER A 291 4.00 -21.28 -19.41
N GLU A 292 4.09 -22.59 -19.65
CA GLU A 292 3.54 -23.67 -18.80
C GLU A 292 2.00 -23.69 -18.68
N HIS A 293 1.30 -22.73 -19.29
CA HIS A 293 -0.15 -22.59 -19.29
C HIS A 293 -0.72 -22.35 -20.70
N GLU A 294 -0.04 -22.85 -21.73
CA GLU A 294 -0.33 -22.56 -23.15
C GLU A 294 -1.74 -22.98 -23.60
N GLU A 295 -2.32 -23.99 -22.95
CA GLU A 295 -3.68 -24.48 -23.23
C GLU A 295 -4.78 -23.71 -22.48
N PHE A 296 -4.42 -22.67 -21.73
CA PHE A 296 -5.33 -21.93 -20.87
C PHE A 296 -5.37 -20.44 -21.21
N VAL A 297 -6.56 -19.85 -21.04
CA VAL A 297 -6.68 -18.41 -20.80
C VAL A 297 -6.33 -18.18 -19.34
N VAL A 298 -5.43 -17.24 -19.09
CA VAL A 298 -4.97 -16.87 -17.74
C VAL A 298 -5.44 -15.46 -17.45
N VAL A 299 -5.83 -15.17 -16.21
CA VAL A 299 -6.20 -13.82 -15.77
C VAL A 299 -5.50 -13.48 -14.48
N LYS A 300 -4.99 -12.25 -14.41
CA LYS A 300 -4.54 -11.59 -13.17
C LYS A 300 -5.70 -10.76 -12.62
N VAL A 301 -5.94 -10.94 -11.33
CA VAL A 301 -6.91 -10.18 -10.55
C VAL A 301 -6.15 -9.15 -9.71
N ILE A 302 -6.35 -7.87 -10.01
CA ILE A 302 -5.65 -6.77 -9.34
C ILE A 302 -6.34 -6.48 -8.00
N GLY A 303 -5.56 -6.20 -6.95
CA GLY A 303 -6.10 -5.95 -5.60
C GLY A 303 -6.73 -7.20 -4.95
N TRP A 304 -6.41 -8.39 -5.47
CA TRP A 304 -6.95 -9.67 -5.02
C TRP A 304 -6.73 -9.92 -3.52
N ASP A 305 -7.72 -10.57 -2.92
CA ASP A 305 -7.63 -11.21 -1.62
C ASP A 305 -8.46 -12.51 -1.59
N ASP A 306 -8.38 -13.26 -0.50
CA ASP A 306 -8.95 -14.60 -0.34
C ASP A 306 -10.49 -14.69 -0.40
N LYS A 307 -11.19 -13.55 -0.48
CA LYS A 307 -12.66 -13.48 -0.56
C LYS A 307 -13.19 -13.13 -1.94
N TRP A 308 -12.33 -12.93 -2.93
CA TRP A 308 -12.75 -12.71 -4.31
C TRP A 308 -13.29 -14.00 -4.94
N SER A 309 -14.36 -13.86 -5.74
CA SER A 309 -14.90 -14.93 -6.58
C SER A 309 -14.62 -14.62 -8.05
N ILE A 310 -14.07 -15.60 -8.78
CA ILE A 310 -13.69 -15.45 -10.20
C ILE A 310 -14.38 -16.55 -11.01
N GLU A 311 -15.27 -16.15 -11.89
CA GLU A 311 -16.06 -17.02 -12.74
C GLU A 311 -15.80 -16.74 -14.21
N TRP A 312 -16.17 -17.68 -15.08
CA TRP A 312 -16.05 -17.48 -16.52
C TRP A 312 -17.24 -18.04 -17.29
N SER A 313 -17.47 -17.45 -18.47
CA SER A 313 -18.45 -17.88 -19.46
C SER A 313 -17.77 -18.07 -20.81
N GLU A 314 -18.23 -19.07 -21.56
CA GLU A 314 -17.74 -19.37 -22.89
C GLU A 314 -18.88 -19.21 -23.90
N ASN A 315 -18.71 -18.31 -24.87
CA ASN A 315 -19.73 -17.97 -25.88
C ASN A 315 -21.11 -17.65 -25.24
N GLY A 316 -21.10 -16.92 -24.13
CA GLY A 316 -22.30 -16.54 -23.36
C GLY A 316 -22.85 -17.63 -22.43
N VAL A 317 -22.25 -18.82 -22.38
CA VAL A 317 -22.67 -19.90 -21.48
C VAL A 317 -21.77 -19.92 -20.23
N HIS A 318 -22.37 -19.75 -19.04
CA HIS A 318 -21.66 -19.81 -17.77
C HIS A 318 -21.00 -21.18 -17.54
N LYS A 319 -19.73 -21.18 -17.10
CA LYS A 319 -18.88 -22.36 -16.95
C LYS A 319 -18.45 -22.64 -15.50
N GLY A 320 -18.80 -21.78 -14.55
CA GLY A 320 -18.43 -21.88 -13.14
C GLY A 320 -17.16 -21.09 -12.79
N GLU A 321 -16.59 -21.42 -11.63
CA GLU A 321 -15.38 -20.80 -11.11
C GLU A 321 -14.14 -21.12 -11.97
N MET A 322 -13.20 -20.17 -12.03
CA MET A 322 -11.89 -20.40 -12.63
C MET A 322 -10.95 -21.08 -11.63
N GLU A 323 -9.99 -21.87 -12.13
CA GLU A 323 -9.00 -22.53 -11.30
C GLU A 323 -7.93 -21.51 -10.85
N GLN A 324 -7.77 -21.32 -9.53
CA GLN A 324 -6.70 -20.48 -8.99
C GLN A 324 -5.33 -21.14 -9.19
N ILE A 325 -4.35 -20.35 -9.61
CA ILE A 325 -2.96 -20.79 -9.81
C ILE A 325 -1.97 -19.83 -9.16
N LYS A 326 -0.75 -20.33 -8.95
CA LYS A 326 0.36 -19.55 -8.41
C LYS A 326 1.50 -19.47 -9.42
N ILE A 327 1.67 -18.31 -10.05
CA ILE A 327 2.67 -18.08 -11.11
C ILE A 327 3.40 -16.76 -10.92
N VAL A 328 4.55 -16.63 -11.57
CA VAL A 328 5.22 -15.32 -11.74
C VAL A 328 4.45 -14.51 -12.79
N ASP A 329 4.34 -13.20 -12.58
CA ASP A 329 3.58 -12.32 -13.47
C ASP A 329 4.11 -12.35 -14.92
N PRO A 330 3.26 -12.71 -15.90
CA PRO A 330 3.68 -12.76 -17.30
C PRO A 330 4.11 -11.40 -17.87
N ASP A 331 3.42 -10.30 -17.52
CA ASP A 331 3.77 -8.96 -18.02
C ASP A 331 5.09 -8.48 -17.40
N TYR A 332 5.36 -8.79 -16.12
CA TYR A 332 6.66 -8.54 -15.48
C TYR A 332 7.78 -9.29 -16.19
N MET A 333 7.60 -10.58 -16.48
CA MET A 333 8.61 -11.39 -17.17
C MET A 333 8.84 -10.88 -18.59
N TYR A 334 7.77 -10.53 -19.31
CA TYR A 334 7.87 -9.90 -20.62
C TYR A 334 8.70 -8.61 -20.57
N TYR A 335 8.45 -7.74 -19.60
CA TYR A 335 9.24 -6.52 -19.40
C TYR A 335 10.73 -6.83 -19.15
N VAL A 336 11.02 -7.81 -18.29
CA VAL A 336 12.41 -8.20 -17.98
C VAL A 336 13.13 -8.76 -19.22
N ASP A 337 12.43 -9.55 -20.04
CA ASP A 337 12.97 -10.19 -21.23
C ASP A 337 13.16 -9.21 -22.41
N ASN A 338 12.28 -8.22 -22.56
CA ASN A 338 12.17 -7.42 -23.79
C ASN A 338 12.40 -5.91 -23.62
N GLU A 339 12.10 -5.33 -22.45
CA GLU A 339 12.06 -3.86 -22.28
C GLU A 339 13.11 -3.32 -21.31
N ALA A 340 13.66 -4.17 -20.44
CA ALA A 340 14.68 -3.81 -19.45
C ALA A 340 16.09 -3.52 -20.06
N ASP A 341 16.18 -3.21 -21.35
CA ASP A 341 17.40 -3.24 -22.15
C ASP A 341 18.47 -2.20 -21.72
N TYR A 342 18.04 -1.03 -21.23
CA TYR A 342 18.92 -0.01 -20.61
C TYR A 342 19.40 -0.41 -19.20
N ARG A 343 18.92 -1.54 -18.68
CA ARG A 343 19.17 -2.09 -17.35
C ARG A 343 19.81 -3.47 -17.41
N LYS A 344 20.57 -3.82 -18.46
CA LYS A 344 21.31 -5.11 -18.56
C LYS A 344 22.05 -5.52 -17.27
N LYS A 345 22.67 -4.57 -16.56
CA LYS A 345 23.32 -4.80 -15.26
C LYS A 345 22.37 -5.27 -14.13
N TYR A 346 21.08 -4.96 -14.24
CA TYR A 346 20.04 -5.27 -13.26
C TYR A 346 19.10 -6.40 -13.70
N MET A 347 19.15 -6.89 -14.94
CA MET A 347 18.30 -8.00 -15.41
C MET A 347 18.39 -9.22 -14.48
N LYS A 348 19.61 -9.64 -14.12
CA LYS A 348 19.82 -10.76 -13.19
C LYS A 348 19.17 -10.54 -11.82
N ARG A 349 19.12 -9.28 -11.35
CA ARG A 349 18.42 -8.91 -10.11
C ARG A 349 16.91 -9.00 -10.31
N LEU A 350 16.38 -8.49 -11.43
CA LEU A 350 14.96 -8.50 -11.75
C LEU A 350 14.40 -9.93 -11.85
N TYR A 351 15.10 -10.83 -12.56
CA TYR A 351 14.74 -12.26 -12.59
C TYR A 351 14.71 -12.88 -11.18
N ARG A 352 15.76 -12.64 -10.38
CA ARG A 352 15.85 -13.17 -9.01
C ARG A 352 14.80 -12.62 -8.06
N SER A 353 14.34 -11.39 -8.32
CA SER A 353 13.31 -10.76 -7.51
C SER A 353 11.91 -11.23 -7.85
N ALA A 354 11.68 -11.78 -9.04
CA ALA A 354 10.37 -12.26 -9.46
C ALA A 354 9.82 -13.29 -8.47
N ARG A 355 8.57 -13.09 -8.02
CA ARG A 355 7.92 -13.93 -7.03
C ARG A 355 6.59 -14.45 -7.57
N PRO A 356 6.35 -15.76 -7.48
CA PRO A 356 5.05 -16.28 -7.84
C PRO A 356 4.01 -15.89 -6.77
N HIS A 357 2.82 -15.48 -7.22
CA HIS A 357 1.72 -15.04 -6.36
C HIS A 357 0.41 -15.72 -6.75
N SER A 358 -0.60 -15.69 -5.86
CA SER A 358 -1.86 -16.44 -6.02
C SER A 358 -3.00 -15.61 -6.64
N HIS A 359 -2.73 -14.39 -7.13
CA HIS A 359 -3.77 -13.54 -7.74
C HIS A 359 -4.04 -13.87 -9.22
N TYR A 360 -3.80 -15.12 -9.62
CA TYR A 360 -3.99 -15.59 -10.99
C TYR A 360 -4.97 -16.75 -11.05
N TYR A 361 -5.74 -16.79 -12.12
CA TYR A 361 -6.73 -17.82 -12.38
C TYR A 361 -6.62 -18.28 -13.83
N ARG A 362 -7.03 -19.51 -14.10
CA ARG A 362 -7.05 -20.05 -15.46
C ARG A 362 -8.34 -20.80 -15.78
N CYS A 363 -8.69 -20.78 -17.06
CA CYS A 363 -9.73 -21.62 -17.63
C CYS A 363 -9.27 -22.22 -18.95
N ARG A 364 -9.81 -23.38 -19.31
CA ARG A 364 -9.51 -24.08 -20.57
C ARG A 364 -10.71 -23.96 -21.52
N PRO A 365 -10.65 -23.08 -22.54
CA PRO A 365 -11.67 -23.00 -23.58
C PRO A 365 -11.86 -24.32 -24.32
N SER A 366 -13.07 -24.60 -24.79
CA SER A 366 -13.36 -25.74 -25.67
C SER A 366 -12.82 -25.55 -27.09
N SER A 367 -12.62 -24.29 -27.51
CA SER A 367 -12.14 -23.92 -28.84
C SER A 367 -11.26 -22.67 -28.80
N LYS A 368 -10.28 -22.60 -29.71
CA LYS A 368 -9.42 -21.41 -29.91
C LYS A 368 -10.20 -20.19 -30.40
N ASN A 369 -11.38 -20.39 -30.97
CA ASN A 369 -12.25 -19.33 -31.48
C ASN A 369 -13.29 -18.86 -30.46
N SER A 370 -13.34 -19.49 -29.28
CA SER A 370 -14.32 -19.14 -28.26
C SER A 370 -14.13 -17.72 -27.77
N GLU A 371 -15.25 -17.07 -27.46
CA GLU A 371 -15.27 -15.86 -26.67
C GLU A 371 -15.34 -16.21 -25.19
N ILE A 372 -14.40 -15.67 -24.42
CA ILE A 372 -14.25 -15.91 -22.99
C ILE A 372 -14.57 -14.62 -22.27
N THR A 373 -15.62 -14.66 -21.46
CA THR A 373 -15.94 -13.57 -20.53
C THR A 373 -15.54 -14.02 -19.14
N ILE A 374 -14.72 -13.21 -18.47
CA ILE A 374 -14.25 -13.43 -17.11
C ILE A 374 -14.94 -12.40 -16.24
N SER A 375 -15.59 -12.86 -15.18
CA SER A 375 -16.29 -12.04 -14.20
C SER A 375 -15.64 -12.23 -12.85
N ALA A 376 -15.28 -11.14 -12.20
CA ALA A 376 -14.70 -11.13 -10.87
C ALA A 376 -15.58 -10.30 -9.94
N THR A 377 -15.91 -10.88 -8.80
CA THR A 377 -16.61 -10.18 -7.72
C THR A 377 -15.67 -10.08 -6.53
N ASP A 378 -15.41 -8.86 -6.08
CA ASP A 378 -14.58 -8.68 -4.89
C ASP A 378 -15.32 -8.98 -3.59
N ARG A 379 -14.61 -8.88 -2.46
CA ARG A 379 -15.17 -9.15 -1.13
C ARG A 379 -16.33 -8.24 -0.71
N PHE A 380 -16.53 -7.14 -1.42
CA PHE A 380 -17.58 -6.14 -1.15
C PHE A 380 -18.75 -6.26 -2.13
N GLY A 381 -18.70 -7.20 -3.07
CA GLY A 381 -19.71 -7.39 -4.10
C GLY A 381 -19.56 -6.46 -5.31
N ARG A 382 -18.42 -5.79 -5.48
CA ARG A 382 -18.16 -5.02 -6.71
C ARG A 382 -17.76 -5.98 -7.82
N GLU A 383 -18.42 -5.84 -8.96
CA GLU A 383 -18.23 -6.69 -10.13
C GLU A 383 -17.31 -6.03 -11.16
N PHE A 384 -16.38 -6.81 -11.69
CA PHE A 384 -15.48 -6.46 -12.78
C PHE A 384 -15.57 -7.52 -13.85
N SER A 385 -15.50 -7.13 -15.12
CA SER A 385 -15.54 -8.10 -16.21
C SER A 385 -14.58 -7.74 -17.34
N THR A 386 -14.04 -8.76 -18.00
CA THR A 386 -13.30 -8.60 -19.25
C THR A 386 -13.68 -9.71 -20.22
N THR A 387 -13.80 -9.37 -21.50
CA THR A 387 -14.13 -10.32 -22.56
C THR A 387 -13.01 -10.34 -23.60
N ILE A 388 -12.50 -11.53 -23.91
CA ILE A 388 -11.44 -11.74 -24.90
C ILE A 388 -11.79 -12.92 -25.82
N LYS A 389 -11.17 -12.99 -26.99
CA LYS A 389 -11.11 -14.24 -27.76
C LYS A 389 -10.10 -15.19 -27.12
N ALA A 390 -10.36 -16.49 -27.16
CA ALA A 390 -9.46 -17.49 -26.58
C ALA A 390 -8.07 -17.46 -27.24
N SER A 391 -7.99 -17.21 -28.54
CA SER A 391 -6.74 -16.91 -29.26
C SER A 391 -6.75 -15.49 -29.83
N LYS A 392 -5.54 -14.93 -30.02
CA LYS A 392 -5.34 -13.59 -30.61
C LYS A 392 -5.80 -13.47 -32.05
#